data_AF-A0A0G0ZZA6-F1
#
_entry.id   AF-A0A0G0ZZA6-F1
#
_cell.length_a   1.000
_cell.length_b   1.000
_cell.length_c   1.000
_cell.angle_alpha   90.00
_cell.angle_beta   90.00
_cell.angle_gamma   90.00
#
_symmetry.space_group_name_H-M   'P 1'
#
loop_
_entity.id
_entity.type
_entity.pdbx_description
1 polymer ?
#
loop_
_entity_poly.entity_id
_entity_poly.type
_entity_poly.pdbx_seq_one_letter_code
_entity_poly.pdbx_strand_id
1 'polypeptide(L)'
;MVDVKAALEESGGDIEKAVEILRKNGTIKAASKSERQTKEGLIHSYIHSSGKVGALIEVQCETDFVARNQAFQNLVHDLAMQVVAGNPLYLSSADIPAVDVEKEKSLQKEILKAEGKPEAMIEKILEGKMQKFYSDVCLLNQVFIKDDKITINQLIQQSIATIGENIQVKR
;
A
#
# COMPACT_ATOMS: atom_id res chain seq x y z
N MET A 1 15.54 -19.65 -1.38
CA MET A 1 15.81 -20.79 -2.29
C MET A 1 14.78 -21.92 -2.10
N VAL A 2 14.41 -22.27 -0.87
CA VAL A 2 13.36 -23.29 -0.60
C VAL A 2 11.98 -22.86 -1.09
N ASP A 3 11.59 -21.60 -0.88
CA ASP A 3 10.26 -21.11 -1.30
C ASP A 3 10.04 -21.16 -2.82
N VAL A 4 11.07 -20.83 -3.61
CA VAL A 4 11.01 -20.85 -5.08
C VAL A 4 10.87 -22.29 -5.58
N LYS A 5 11.63 -23.22 -4.99
CA LYS A 5 11.51 -24.65 -5.30
C LYS A 5 10.12 -25.17 -4.97
N ALA A 6 9.60 -24.88 -3.78
CA ALA A 6 8.27 -25.32 -3.36
C ALA A 6 7.17 -24.76 -4.28
N ALA A 7 7.25 -23.48 -4.66
CA ALA A 7 6.29 -22.88 -5.58
C ALA A 7 6.36 -23.50 -6.99
N LEU A 8 7.55 -23.85 -7.48
CA LEU A 8 7.72 -24.57 -8.75
C LEU A 8 7.19 -26.00 -8.69
N GLU A 9 7.38 -26.70 -7.56
CA GLU A 9 6.82 -28.04 -7.36
C GLU A 9 5.28 -28.02 -7.30
N GLU A 10 4.70 -27.08 -6.54
CA GLU A 10 3.24 -26.90 -6.41
C GLU A 10 2.58 -26.51 -7.74
N SER A 11 3.27 -25.70 -8.55
CA SER A 11 2.80 -25.29 -9.88
C SER A 11 3.08 -26.30 -10.98
N GLY A 12 3.75 -27.42 -10.68
CA GLY A 12 4.16 -28.41 -11.70
C GLY A 12 5.15 -27.86 -12.73
N GLY A 13 5.96 -26.86 -12.34
CA GLY A 13 6.93 -26.19 -13.21
C GLY A 13 6.38 -24.99 -14.00
N ASP A 14 5.10 -24.62 -13.81
CA ASP A 14 4.51 -23.43 -14.42
C ASP A 14 5.01 -22.16 -13.72
N ILE A 15 5.80 -21.37 -14.44
CA ILE A 15 6.44 -20.16 -13.90
C ILE A 15 5.42 -19.10 -13.51
N GLU A 16 4.36 -18.90 -14.30
CA GLU A 16 3.37 -17.86 -14.01
C GLU A 16 2.60 -18.21 -12.74
N LYS A 17 2.17 -19.47 -12.63
CA LYS A 17 1.53 -19.97 -11.39
C LYS A 17 2.48 -19.95 -10.20
N ALA A 18 3.76 -20.28 -10.37
CA ALA A 18 4.74 -20.21 -9.29
C ALA A 18 4.91 -18.77 -8.77
N VAL A 19 4.91 -17.77 -9.66
CA VAL A 19 4.96 -16.35 -9.28
C VAL A 19 3.71 -15.95 -8.48
N GLU A 20 2.52 -16.39 -8.89
CA GLU A 20 1.29 -16.15 -8.14
C GLU A 20 1.32 -16.79 -6.74
N ILE A 21 1.78 -18.03 -6.63
CA ILE A 21 1.96 -18.73 -5.36
C ILE A 21 2.94 -17.96 -4.46
N LEU A 22 4.08 -17.52 -5.00
CA LEU A 22 5.07 -16.74 -4.25
C LEU A 22 4.49 -15.40 -3.78
N ARG A 23 3.71 -14.71 -4.63
CA ARG A 23 3.05 -13.46 -4.26
C ARG A 23 2.06 -13.67 -3.10
N LYS A 24 1.20 -14.68 -3.21
CA LYS A 24 0.23 -15.04 -2.16
C LYS A 24 0.93 -15.40 -0.84
N ASN A 25 1.96 -16.25 -0.90
CA ASN A 25 2.73 -16.66 0.27
C ASN A 25 3.51 -15.48 0.87
N GLY A 26 3.98 -14.56 0.03
CA GLY A 26 4.61 -13.31 0.45
C GLY A 26 3.68 -12.44 1.29
N THR A 27 2.43 -12.25 0.86
CA THR A 27 1.42 -11.53 1.64
C THR A 27 1.17 -12.18 3.01
N ILE A 28 1.11 -13.52 3.08
CA ILE A 28 0.95 -14.26 4.35
C ILE A 28 2.17 -14.05 5.26
N LYS A 29 3.38 -14.11 4.70
CA LYS A 29 4.62 -13.85 5.44
C LYS A 29 4.70 -12.41 5.96
N ALA A 30 4.21 -11.45 5.19
CA ALA A 30 4.13 -10.07 5.62
C ALA A 30 3.15 -9.89 6.78
N ALA A 31 1.96 -10.49 6.67
CA ALA A 31 0.96 -10.46 7.74
C ALA A 31 1.48 -11.09 9.04
N SER A 32 2.21 -12.21 8.99
CA SER A 32 2.78 -12.84 10.19
C SER A 32 3.91 -12.04 10.86
N LYS A 33 4.41 -10.99 10.20
CA LYS A 33 5.43 -10.08 10.73
C LYS A 33 4.87 -8.74 11.20
N SER A 34 3.61 -8.41 10.93
CA SER A 34 3.07 -7.05 11.15
C SER A 34 3.09 -6.60 12.61
N GLU A 35 3.07 -7.55 13.55
CA GLU A 35 3.12 -7.27 15.00
C GLU A 35 4.54 -7.07 15.55
N ARG A 36 5.58 -7.34 14.74
CA ARG A 36 6.98 -7.19 15.17
C ARG A 36 7.32 -5.72 15.30
N GLN A 37 8.10 -5.37 16.33
CA GLN A 37 8.50 -3.98 16.56
C GLN A 37 9.50 -3.50 15.51
N THR A 38 9.25 -2.33 14.94
CA THR A 38 10.14 -1.65 13.98
C THR A 38 10.71 -0.38 14.61
N LYS A 39 11.92 -0.47 15.19
CA LYS A 39 12.58 0.65 15.89
C LYS A 39 13.64 1.36 15.05
N GLU A 40 14.08 0.72 13.99
CA GLU A 40 15.07 1.23 13.05
C GLU A 40 14.36 1.70 11.77
N GLY A 41 15.07 2.34 10.85
CA GLY A 41 14.48 2.81 9.61
C GLY A 41 15.20 3.99 8.98
N LEU A 42 14.50 4.70 8.10
CA LEU A 42 14.99 5.89 7.44
C LEU A 42 13.93 6.99 7.44
N ILE A 43 14.40 8.21 7.69
CA ILE A 43 13.71 9.42 7.28
C ILE A 43 14.32 9.82 5.93
N HIS A 44 13.50 9.91 4.90
CA HIS A 44 13.94 10.19 3.54
C HIS A 44 13.19 11.39 2.97
N SER A 45 13.91 12.24 2.24
CA SER A 45 13.31 13.34 1.50
C SER A 45 13.41 13.09 0.00
N TYR A 46 12.35 13.42 -0.71
CA TYR A 46 12.32 13.45 -2.17
C TYR A 46 11.89 14.83 -2.62
N ILE A 47 12.72 15.48 -3.44
CA ILE A 47 12.39 16.75 -4.09
C ILE A 47 12.18 16.44 -5.57
N HIS A 48 11.01 16.79 -6.08
CA HIS A 48 10.71 16.57 -7.49
C HIS A 48 11.62 17.42 -8.39
N SER A 49 11.87 16.99 -9.62
CA SER A 49 12.83 17.64 -10.54
C SER A 49 12.53 19.11 -10.83
N SER A 50 11.28 19.53 -10.67
CA SER A 50 10.87 20.94 -10.80
C SER A 50 11.29 21.83 -9.62
N GLY A 51 11.71 21.25 -8.50
CA GLY A 51 12.07 21.94 -7.26
C GLY A 51 10.88 22.55 -6.49
N LYS A 52 9.64 22.38 -6.96
CA LYS A 52 8.44 23.05 -6.39
C LYS A 52 7.70 22.22 -5.34
N VAL A 53 7.85 20.90 -5.39
CA VAL A 53 7.20 19.96 -4.48
C VAL A 53 8.24 18.98 -3.99
N GLY A 54 8.14 18.64 -2.71
CA GLY A 54 8.88 17.54 -2.11
C GLY A 54 8.08 16.88 -1.00
N ALA A 55 8.51 15.70 -0.61
CA ALA A 55 7.95 14.94 0.50
C ALA A 55 9.05 14.53 1.46
N LEU A 56 8.68 14.41 2.73
CA LEU A 56 9.45 13.75 3.77
C LEU A 56 8.65 12.53 4.22
N ILE A 57 9.30 11.38 4.35
CA ILE A 57 8.66 10.14 4.80
C ILE A 57 9.53 9.47 5.85
N GLU A 58 8.89 8.89 6.86
CA GLU A 58 9.55 7.98 7.81
C GLU A 58 9.09 6.54 7.54
N VAL A 59 10.04 5.66 7.21
CA VAL A 59 9.79 4.23 7.00
C VAL A 59 10.65 3.44 7.95
N GLN A 60 10.01 2.58 8.74
CA GLN A 60 10.62 1.81 9.82
C GLN A 60 10.82 0.35 9.42
N CYS A 61 11.88 -0.27 9.91
CA CYS A 61 12.21 -1.69 9.83
C CYS A 61 12.67 -2.24 11.19
N GLU A 62 12.98 -3.54 11.29
CA GLU A 62 13.35 -4.16 12.57
C GLU A 62 14.82 -3.83 12.92
N THR A 63 15.74 -3.82 11.94
CA THR A 63 17.18 -3.63 12.17
C THR A 63 17.82 -2.54 11.30
N ASP A 64 18.94 -1.99 11.77
CA ASP A 64 19.71 -0.97 11.04
C ASP A 64 20.45 -1.56 9.81
N PHE A 65 20.74 -2.87 9.83
CA PHE A 65 21.25 -3.60 8.67
C PHE A 65 20.29 -3.53 7.49
N VAL A 66 18.98 -3.72 7.74
CA VAL A 66 17.96 -3.57 6.69
C VAL A 66 17.82 -2.11 6.27
N ALA A 67 17.86 -1.16 7.22
CA ALA A 67 17.79 0.27 6.89
C ALA A 67 18.90 0.70 5.89
N ARG A 68 20.08 0.08 5.97
CA ARG A 68 21.21 0.35 5.07
C ARG A 68 21.18 -0.46 3.77
N ASN A 69 20.28 -1.45 3.63
CA ASN A 69 20.18 -2.27 2.43
C ASN A 69 19.64 -1.47 1.24
N GLN A 70 20.22 -1.66 0.05
CA GLN A 70 19.80 -0.92 -1.15
C GLN A 70 18.33 -1.17 -1.54
N ALA A 71 17.81 -2.39 -1.34
CA ALA A 71 16.41 -2.69 -1.62
C ALA A 71 15.46 -1.91 -0.71
N PHE A 72 15.81 -1.75 0.57
CA PHE A 72 15.06 -0.92 1.50
C PHE A 72 15.14 0.56 1.11
N GLN A 73 16.34 1.09 0.84
CA GLN A 73 16.51 2.48 0.41
C GLN A 73 15.72 2.80 -0.88
N ASN A 74 15.69 1.88 -1.84
CA ASN A 74 14.90 2.02 -3.06
C ASN A 74 13.39 2.06 -2.77
N LEU A 75 12.90 1.19 -1.87
CA LEU A 75 11.51 1.22 -1.42
C LEU A 75 11.16 2.58 -0.80
N VAL A 76 11.99 3.08 0.12
CA VAL A 76 11.74 4.37 0.79
C VAL A 76 11.75 5.54 -0.21
N HIS A 77 12.66 5.52 -1.18
CA HIS A 77 12.68 6.49 -2.27
C HIS A 77 11.39 6.46 -3.10
N ASP A 78 10.94 5.26 -3.48
CA ASP A 78 9.73 5.07 -4.29
C ASP A 78 8.47 5.50 -3.55
N LEU A 79 8.40 5.25 -2.24
CA LEU A 79 7.32 5.73 -1.39
C LEU A 79 7.31 7.26 -1.27
N ALA A 80 8.47 7.91 -1.12
CA ALA A 80 8.55 9.37 -1.07
C ALA A 80 8.13 10.01 -2.41
N MET A 81 8.53 9.41 -3.52
CA MET A 81 8.09 9.83 -4.86
C MET A 81 6.58 9.60 -5.06
N GLN A 82 6.03 8.49 -4.55
CA GLN A 82 4.59 8.25 -4.52
C GLN A 82 3.86 9.35 -3.75
N VAL A 83 4.33 9.75 -2.57
CA VAL A 83 3.68 10.81 -1.77
C VAL A 83 3.62 12.12 -2.56
N VAL A 84 4.70 12.47 -3.26
CA VAL A 84 4.73 13.65 -4.15
C VAL A 84 3.71 13.56 -5.29
N ALA A 85 3.60 12.39 -5.94
CA ALA A 85 2.71 12.21 -7.09
C ALA A 85 1.24 12.07 -6.69
N GLY A 86 0.97 11.32 -5.62
CA GLY A 86 -0.37 10.94 -5.16
C GLY A 86 -0.97 11.90 -4.15
N ASN A 87 -0.18 12.79 -3.53
CA ASN A 87 -0.62 13.76 -2.52
C ASN A 87 -1.65 13.19 -1.50
N PRO A 88 -1.34 12.05 -0.84
CA PRO A 88 -2.25 11.45 0.12
C PRO A 88 -2.47 12.37 1.32
N LEU A 89 -3.68 12.36 1.87
CA LEU A 89 -4.04 13.09 3.09
C LEU A 89 -3.85 12.23 4.35
N TYR A 90 -3.94 10.91 4.19
CA TYR A 90 -3.87 9.94 5.26
C TYR A 90 -2.93 8.80 4.89
N LEU A 91 -2.41 8.10 5.88
CA LEU A 91 -1.63 6.88 5.63
C LEU A 91 -2.57 5.73 5.25
N SER A 92 -3.59 5.48 6.08
CA SER A 92 -4.55 4.39 5.92
C SER A 92 -5.99 4.86 6.15
N SER A 93 -6.96 4.03 5.75
CA SER A 93 -8.38 4.30 6.01
C SER A 93 -8.72 4.38 7.50
N ALA A 94 -7.90 3.80 8.38
CA ALA A 94 -8.09 3.86 9.83
C ALA A 94 -7.70 5.23 10.42
N ASP A 95 -6.89 6.01 9.69
CA ASP A 95 -6.42 7.33 10.13
C ASP A 95 -7.43 8.43 9.76
N ILE A 96 -8.48 8.12 8.98
CA ILE A 96 -9.50 9.07 8.59
C ILE A 96 -10.46 9.31 9.77
N PRO A 97 -10.71 10.56 10.18
CA PRO A 97 -11.73 10.87 11.19
C PRO A 97 -13.10 10.30 10.81
N ALA A 98 -13.75 9.61 11.76
CA ALA A 98 -15.06 8.99 11.53
C ALA A 98 -16.10 9.99 10.99
N VAL A 99 -16.04 11.24 11.48
CA VAL A 99 -16.90 12.34 11.04
C VAL A 99 -16.75 12.61 9.54
N ASP A 100 -15.54 12.54 8.98
CA ASP A 100 -15.32 12.83 7.57
C ASP A 100 -15.70 11.64 6.68
N VAL A 101 -15.52 10.41 7.18
CA VAL A 101 -16.02 9.19 6.53
C VAL A 101 -17.56 9.22 6.45
N GLU A 102 -18.24 9.61 7.52
CA GLU A 102 -19.70 9.70 7.56
C GLU A 102 -20.24 10.78 6.63
N LYS A 103 -19.63 11.96 6.63
CA LYS A 103 -19.98 13.06 5.70
C LYS A 103 -19.82 12.62 4.24
N GLU A 104 -18.71 11.99 3.88
CA GLU A 104 -18.47 11.54 2.51
C GLU A 104 -19.50 10.48 2.11
N LYS A 105 -19.79 9.51 3.01
CA LYS A 105 -20.82 8.50 2.79
C LYS A 105 -22.21 9.09 2.57
N SER A 106 -22.62 10.06 3.41
CA SER A 106 -23.94 10.69 3.27
C SER A 106 -24.05 11.46 1.97
N LEU A 107 -23.00 12.22 1.62
CA LEU A 107 -22.94 13.00 0.39
C LEU A 107 -23.04 12.09 -0.85
N GLN A 108 -22.25 11.01 -0.92
CA GLN A 108 -22.32 10.07 -2.04
C GLN A 108 -23.69 9.37 -2.12
N LYS A 109 -24.31 9.06 -0.97
CA LYS A 109 -25.66 8.47 -0.93
C LYS A 109 -26.72 9.43 -1.46
N GLU A 110 -26.64 10.72 -1.11
CA GLU A 110 -27.54 11.76 -1.63
C GLU A 110 -27.38 11.95 -3.13
N ILE A 111 -26.15 12.00 -3.64
CA ILE A 111 -25.86 12.06 -5.08
C ILE A 111 -26.49 10.87 -5.81
N LEU A 112 -26.29 9.65 -5.32
CA LEU A 112 -26.84 8.45 -5.95
C LEU A 112 -28.38 8.41 -5.96
N LYS A 113 -29.02 8.94 -4.90
CA LYS A 113 -30.48 9.11 -4.86
C LYS A 113 -30.95 10.14 -5.87
N ALA A 114 -30.27 11.28 -5.97
CA ALA A 114 -30.59 12.33 -6.94
C ALA A 114 -30.41 11.86 -8.40
N GLU A 115 -29.46 10.96 -8.65
CA GLU A 115 -29.28 10.28 -9.95
C GLU A 115 -30.36 9.24 -10.26
N GLY A 116 -31.32 9.01 -9.36
CA GLY A 116 -32.44 8.08 -9.56
C GLY A 116 -32.03 6.60 -9.54
N LYS A 117 -30.92 6.24 -8.88
CA LYS A 117 -30.49 4.84 -8.77
C LYS A 117 -31.43 4.06 -7.83
N PRO A 118 -31.78 2.79 -8.14
CA PRO A 118 -32.61 1.97 -7.26
C PRO A 118 -31.94 1.76 -5.90
N GLU A 119 -32.70 1.87 -4.79
CA GLU A 119 -32.16 1.76 -3.42
C GLU A 119 -31.35 0.48 -3.18
N ALA A 120 -31.78 -0.64 -3.77
CA ALA A 120 -31.07 -1.92 -3.68
C ALA A 120 -29.67 -1.92 -4.33
N MET A 121 -29.39 -1.00 -5.26
CA MET A 121 -28.07 -0.84 -5.88
C MET A 121 -27.23 0.26 -5.24
N ILE A 122 -27.84 1.19 -4.50
CA ILE A 122 -27.13 2.32 -3.89
C ILE A 122 -26.03 1.84 -2.95
N GLU A 123 -26.29 0.83 -2.12
CA GLU A 123 -25.29 0.32 -1.16
C GLU A 123 -24.05 -0.25 -1.87
N LYS A 124 -24.26 -1.03 -2.94
CA LYS A 124 -23.18 -1.62 -3.72
C LYS A 124 -22.37 -0.57 -4.48
N ILE A 125 -23.03 0.47 -5.02
CA ILE A 125 -22.34 1.56 -5.72
C ILE A 125 -21.58 2.44 -4.72
N LEU A 126 -22.16 2.67 -3.53
CA LEU A 126 -21.54 3.44 -2.47
C LEU A 126 -20.24 2.77 -2.00
N GLU A 127 -20.22 1.45 -1.86
CA GLU A 127 -19.00 0.70 -1.52
C GLU A 127 -17.85 0.99 -2.49
N GLY A 128 -18.11 0.90 -3.80
CA GLY A 128 -17.10 1.21 -4.83
C GLY A 128 -16.65 2.67 -4.82
N LYS A 129 -17.58 3.61 -4.60
CA LYS A 129 -17.25 5.04 -4.45
C LYS A 129 -16.38 5.31 -3.21
N MET A 130 -16.68 4.68 -2.09
CA MET A 130 -15.86 4.79 -0.89
C MET A 130 -14.49 4.16 -1.07
N GLN A 131 -14.39 3.04 -1.79
CA GLN A 131 -13.11 2.44 -2.12
C GLN A 131 -12.26 3.38 -3.00
N LYS A 132 -12.89 4.06 -3.96
CA LYS A 132 -12.22 5.10 -4.76
C LYS A 132 -11.75 6.26 -3.90
N PHE A 133 -12.60 6.78 -3.01
CA PHE A 133 -12.22 7.81 -2.04
C PHE A 133 -10.98 7.41 -1.23
N TYR A 134 -10.95 6.20 -0.66
CA TYR A 134 -9.78 5.71 0.08
C TYR A 134 -8.54 5.61 -0.81
N SER A 135 -8.68 5.12 -2.05
CA SER A 135 -7.55 5.05 -2.99
C SER A 135 -6.99 6.41 -3.40
N ASP A 136 -7.77 7.48 -3.28
CA ASP A 136 -7.32 8.84 -3.60
C ASP A 136 -6.64 9.50 -2.39
N VAL A 137 -7.20 9.32 -1.19
CA VAL A 137 -6.74 10.04 0.01
C VAL A 137 -5.77 9.26 0.91
N CYS A 138 -5.72 7.93 0.82
CA CYS A 138 -4.87 7.09 1.68
C CYS A 138 -3.67 6.53 0.92
N LEU A 139 -2.45 6.80 1.38
CA LEU A 139 -1.21 6.34 0.75
C LEU A 139 -1.21 4.81 0.52
N LEU A 140 -1.57 4.02 1.54
CA LEU A 140 -1.52 2.55 1.45
C LEU A 140 -2.51 1.97 0.42
N ASN A 141 -3.58 2.70 0.12
CA ASN A 141 -4.62 2.30 -0.84
C ASN A 141 -4.35 2.81 -2.27
N GLN A 142 -3.40 3.73 -2.44
CA GLN A 142 -3.03 4.24 -3.75
C GLN A 142 -2.40 3.15 -4.61
N VAL A 143 -2.67 3.23 -5.91
CA VAL A 143 -1.97 2.47 -6.94
C VAL A 143 -0.54 3.02 -7.05
N PHE A 144 0.42 2.11 -7.18
CA PHE A 144 1.82 2.48 -7.27
C PHE A 144 2.13 3.14 -8.63
N ILE A 145 2.74 4.32 -8.61
CA ILE A 145 3.01 5.11 -9.83
C ILE A 145 3.94 4.43 -10.85
N LYS A 146 4.73 3.43 -10.42
CA LYS A 146 5.63 2.67 -11.31
C LYS A 146 5.05 1.32 -11.76
N ASP A 147 3.97 0.86 -11.12
CA ASP A 147 3.29 -0.39 -11.48
C ASP A 147 1.80 -0.27 -11.12
N ASP A 148 0.97 -0.05 -12.14
CA ASP A 148 -0.46 0.18 -11.98
C ASP A 148 -1.26 -1.06 -11.54
N LYS A 149 -0.60 -2.22 -11.48
CA LYS A 149 -1.21 -3.49 -11.07
C LYS A 149 -1.20 -3.70 -9.57
N ILE A 150 -0.42 -2.91 -8.83
CA ILE A 150 -0.26 -3.08 -7.39
C ILE A 150 -0.53 -1.80 -6.61
N THR A 151 -0.99 -1.96 -5.38
CA THR A 151 -1.09 -0.85 -4.43
C THR A 151 0.20 -0.66 -3.65
N ILE A 152 0.34 0.47 -2.97
CA ILE A 152 1.45 0.73 -2.05
C ILE A 152 1.51 -0.29 -0.92
N ASN A 153 0.37 -0.69 -0.35
CA ASN A 153 0.35 -1.76 0.64
C ASN A 153 0.90 -3.08 0.08
N GLN A 154 0.56 -3.43 -1.17
CA GLN A 154 1.09 -4.64 -1.80
C GLN A 154 2.59 -4.53 -2.09
N LEU A 155 3.08 -3.37 -2.52
CA LEU A 155 4.51 -3.10 -2.67
C LEU A 155 5.26 -3.35 -1.35
N ILE A 156 4.77 -2.79 -0.24
CA ILE A 156 5.36 -2.98 1.10
C ILE A 156 5.34 -4.47 1.48
N GLN A 157 4.22 -5.17 1.30
CA GLN A 157 4.13 -6.60 1.59
C GLN A 157 5.11 -7.45 0.78
N GLN A 158 5.30 -7.14 -0.50
CA GLN A 158 6.29 -7.80 -1.36
C GLN A 158 7.72 -7.53 -0.88
N SER A 159 8.01 -6.30 -0.47
CA SER A 159 9.30 -5.95 0.13
C SER A 159 9.56 -6.70 1.44
N ILE A 160 8.56 -6.81 2.32
CA ILE A 160 8.65 -7.60 3.56
C ILE A 160 8.92 -9.08 3.26
N ALA A 161 8.24 -9.65 2.26
CA ALA A 161 8.45 -11.04 1.86
C ALA A 161 9.87 -11.31 1.35
N THR A 162 10.47 -10.31 0.69
CA THR A 162 11.81 -10.40 0.10
C THR A 162 12.92 -10.11 1.12
N ILE A 163 12.76 -9.05 1.91
CA ILE A 163 13.74 -8.58 2.90
C ILE A 163 13.69 -9.45 4.17
N GLY A 164 12.50 -9.91 4.55
CA GLY A 164 12.32 -10.77 5.71
C GLY A 164 12.20 -10.03 7.05
N GLU A 165 11.93 -8.73 7.05
CA GLU A 165 11.62 -7.94 8.24
C GLU A 165 10.30 -7.21 8.07
N ASN A 166 9.61 -6.91 9.17
CA ASN A 166 8.47 -5.99 9.19
C ASN A 166 8.92 -4.61 8.69
N ILE A 167 8.09 -4.00 7.85
CA ILE A 167 8.33 -2.66 7.29
C ILE A 167 7.05 -1.86 7.45
N GLN A 168 7.13 -0.67 8.03
CA GLN A 168 5.98 0.19 8.27
C GLN A 168 6.27 1.63 7.87
N VAL A 169 5.34 2.26 7.18
CA VAL A 169 5.37 3.71 6.97
C VAL A 169 4.80 4.36 8.23
N LYS A 170 5.52 5.30 8.83
CA LYS A 170 5.12 5.93 10.08
C LYS A 170 4.38 7.26 9.87
N ARG A 171 4.85 8.09 8.95
CA ARG A 171 4.33 9.43 8.60
C ARG A 171 4.98 9.98 7.35
#